data_AF-A0A564ZWG9-F1
#
_entry.id   AF-A0A564ZWG9-F1
#
_cell.length_a   1.000
_cell.length_b   1.000
_cell.length_c   1.000
_cell.angle_alpha   90.00
_cell.angle_beta   90.00
_cell.angle_gamma   90.00
#
_symmetry.space_group_name_H-M   'P 1'
#
loop_
_entity.id
_entity.type
_entity.pdbx_description
1 polymer ?
#
loop_
_entity_poly.entity_id
_entity_poly.type
_entity_poly.pdbx_seq_one_letter_code
_entity_poly.pdbx_strand_id
1 'polypeptide(L)'
;MADNSILNIGNWKEDYPFLYKVWITYGLFDRSVDDSAHRSQYDVLCQQILFNMDANVNQYKDVCMKLMRNLEYYSPQSIYFNPTQERCNILYNWIYNLIREKKVTDDIIKKCFEEYNDYKNRISSDRRCDYFSYTKQFEKPMNIILLDIFENNMGIIKEELTRYYDKTELPLKKFLCESLKIYKNMKESHCNRSEVNVEPTKTCTKLINFKSSYSVFRTNIQNLYNKTPELDYIDNEFFDQCSSDEQKSSLVSSKGKNSCHAKEKGMTASVTISGNCLQDGFHTFPADTGKSLQEDMSTPPGNEDNSMKKTITTTVGTVAGASSLLALLYRFTPGRNWMRSGIRGSSGRINSNFYAEGPHELLFNGMDHNDFNSYSIGYEAM
;
A
#
# COMPACT_ATOMS: atom_id res chain seq x y z
N MET A 1 -16.16 -4.41 -25.75
CA MET A 1 -15.79 -3.72 -24.50
C MET A 1 -14.66 -4.54 -23.90
N ALA A 2 -13.45 -3.98 -23.79
CA ALA A 2 -12.35 -4.69 -23.16
C ALA A 2 -12.70 -4.94 -21.68
N ASP A 3 -12.43 -6.14 -21.21
CA ASP A 3 -12.63 -6.54 -19.84
C ASP A 3 -11.77 -5.66 -18.93
N ASN A 4 -12.38 -4.74 -18.19
CA ASN A 4 -11.74 -3.77 -17.29
C ASN A 4 -11.21 -4.43 -16.00
N SER A 5 -10.87 -5.73 -16.04
CA SER A 5 -10.53 -6.54 -14.87
C SER A 5 -9.28 -6.02 -14.15
N ILE A 6 -8.26 -5.58 -14.88
CA ILE A 6 -7.04 -5.01 -14.28
C ILE A 6 -7.31 -3.70 -13.53
N LEU A 7 -8.35 -2.93 -13.88
CA LEU A 7 -8.65 -1.70 -13.15
C LEU A 7 -9.26 -1.97 -11.77
N ASN A 8 -9.55 -3.21 -11.40
CA ASN A 8 -9.99 -3.55 -10.05
C ASN A 8 -8.83 -4.16 -9.24
N ILE A 9 -8.17 -3.33 -8.42
CA ILE A 9 -7.07 -3.77 -7.54
C ILE A 9 -7.51 -4.90 -6.59
N GLY A 10 -8.81 -4.97 -6.24
CA GLY A 10 -9.35 -6.04 -5.40
C GLY A 10 -9.13 -7.45 -5.95
N ASN A 11 -8.89 -7.58 -7.27
CA ASN A 11 -8.65 -8.86 -7.93
C ASN A 11 -7.16 -9.20 -8.10
N TRP A 12 -6.25 -8.31 -7.71
CA TRP A 12 -4.82 -8.42 -8.05
C TRP A 12 -4.03 -9.43 -7.22
N LYS A 13 -4.59 -9.93 -6.11
CA LYS A 13 -3.89 -10.82 -5.19
C LYS A 13 -3.31 -12.05 -5.90
N GLU A 14 -4.11 -12.69 -6.74
CA GLU A 14 -3.72 -13.91 -7.45
C GLU A 14 -2.96 -13.61 -8.74
N ASP A 15 -3.30 -12.52 -9.42
CA ASP A 15 -2.73 -12.16 -10.72
C ASP A 15 -1.35 -11.49 -10.62
N TYR A 16 -1.14 -10.69 -9.57
CA TYR A 16 0.06 -9.86 -9.37
C TYR A 16 0.57 -9.95 -7.92
N PRO A 17 0.97 -11.15 -7.45
CA PRO A 17 1.35 -11.38 -6.06
C PRO A 17 2.51 -10.50 -5.59
N PHE A 18 3.42 -10.12 -6.49
CA PHE A 18 4.56 -9.23 -6.21
C PHE A 18 4.12 -7.80 -5.81
N LEU A 19 2.91 -7.36 -6.16
CA LEU A 19 2.33 -6.08 -5.73
C LEU A 19 1.60 -6.19 -4.39
N TYR A 20 2.15 -6.98 -3.46
CA TYR A 20 1.46 -7.33 -2.22
C TYR A 20 1.02 -6.13 -1.40
N LYS A 21 1.86 -5.10 -1.32
CA LYS A 21 1.57 -3.87 -0.58
C LYS A 21 0.34 -3.13 -1.14
N VAL A 22 0.14 -3.20 -2.45
CA VAL A 22 -0.97 -2.54 -3.15
C VAL A 22 -2.28 -3.25 -2.83
N TRP A 23 -2.36 -4.56 -3.12
CA TRP A 23 -3.61 -5.30 -2.94
C TRP A 23 -3.93 -5.57 -1.47
N ILE A 24 -2.94 -5.66 -0.58
CA ILE A 24 -3.22 -5.77 0.87
C ILE A 24 -3.82 -4.46 1.41
N THR A 25 -3.31 -3.31 0.95
CA THR A 25 -3.85 -1.99 1.31
C THR A 25 -5.29 -1.85 0.84
N TYR A 26 -5.58 -2.27 -0.39
CA TYR A 26 -6.95 -2.33 -0.90
C TYR A 26 -7.84 -3.24 -0.02
N GLY A 27 -7.36 -4.44 0.32
CA GLY A 27 -8.08 -5.35 1.20
C GLY A 27 -8.36 -4.77 2.58
N LEU A 28 -7.41 -4.00 3.16
CA LEU A 28 -7.60 -3.28 4.42
C LEU A 28 -8.72 -2.24 4.33
N PHE A 29 -8.87 -1.58 3.18
CA PHE A 29 -9.96 -0.63 2.97
C PHE A 29 -11.34 -1.27 2.99
N ASP A 30 -11.45 -2.53 2.55
CA ASP A 30 -12.73 -3.22 2.47
C ASP A 30 -13.11 -3.96 3.77
N ARG A 31 -12.17 -4.15 4.70
CA ARG A 31 -12.41 -4.81 5.99
C ARG A 31 -13.57 -4.16 6.75
N SER A 32 -14.24 -4.95 7.58
CA SER A 32 -15.23 -4.44 8.53
C SER A 32 -14.63 -3.38 9.45
N VAL A 33 -15.47 -2.44 9.87
CA VAL A 33 -15.16 -1.41 10.87
C VAL A 33 -15.39 -1.90 12.30
N ASP A 34 -15.86 -3.14 12.49
CA ASP A 34 -16.20 -3.69 13.80
C ASP A 34 -15.01 -3.75 14.77
N ASP A 35 -13.81 -4.05 14.25
CA ASP A 35 -12.58 -4.12 15.04
C ASP A 35 -11.92 -2.74 15.27
N SER A 36 -12.54 -1.65 14.80
CA SER A 36 -12.00 -0.31 14.97
C SER A 36 -12.25 0.23 16.38
N ALA A 37 -11.21 0.76 17.02
CA ALA A 37 -11.32 1.48 18.28
C ALA A 37 -12.28 2.69 18.23
N HIS A 38 -12.56 3.22 17.02
CA HIS A 38 -13.45 4.36 16.80
C HIS A 38 -14.78 3.99 16.13
N ARG A 39 -15.17 2.71 16.16
CA ARG A 39 -16.39 2.21 15.52
C ARG A 39 -17.63 3.06 15.88
N SER A 40 -17.85 3.32 17.17
CA SER A 40 -18.99 4.12 17.65
C SER A 40 -18.98 5.55 17.11
N GLN A 41 -17.80 6.17 16.99
CA GLN A 41 -17.66 7.53 16.50
C GLN A 41 -17.94 7.57 14.99
N TYR A 42 -17.45 6.60 14.22
CA TYR A 42 -17.80 6.47 12.80
C TYR A 42 -19.30 6.22 12.60
N ASP A 43 -19.92 5.42 13.47
CA ASP A 43 -21.35 5.10 13.43
C ASP A 43 -22.20 6.37 13.54
N VAL A 44 -21.93 7.18 14.57
CA VAL A 44 -22.62 8.46 14.84
C VAL A 44 -22.36 9.45 13.71
N LEU A 45 -21.11 9.61 13.28
CA LEU A 45 -20.74 10.55 12.21
C LEU A 45 -21.45 10.20 10.90
N CYS A 46 -21.39 8.94 10.47
CA CYS A 46 -21.99 8.52 9.22
C CYS A 46 -23.52 8.52 9.26
N GLN A 47 -24.12 8.23 10.42
CA GLN A 47 -25.55 8.41 10.60
C GLN A 47 -25.96 9.87 10.42
N GLN A 48 -25.20 10.80 11.00
CA GLN A 48 -25.47 12.24 10.86
C GLN A 48 -25.28 12.72 9.41
N ILE A 49 -24.19 12.33 8.75
CA ILE A 49 -23.92 12.68 7.34
C ILE A 49 -25.10 12.23 6.46
N LEU A 50 -25.47 10.95 6.55
CA LEU A 50 -26.50 10.37 5.68
C LEU A 50 -27.89 10.93 5.98
N PHE A 51 -28.20 11.19 7.26
CA PHE A 51 -29.47 11.83 7.65
C PHE A 51 -29.59 13.25 7.07
N ASN A 52 -28.52 14.06 7.16
CA ASN A 52 -28.52 15.42 6.62
C ASN A 52 -28.62 15.47 5.09
N MET A 53 -28.36 14.36 4.40
CA MET A 53 -28.50 14.21 2.95
C MET A 53 -29.86 13.66 2.52
N ASP A 54 -30.76 13.34 3.47
CA ASP A 54 -31.98 12.55 3.22
C ASP A 54 -31.67 11.21 2.51
N ALA A 55 -30.47 10.65 2.75
CA ALA A 55 -30.01 9.42 2.12
C ALA A 55 -30.42 8.17 2.92
N ASN A 56 -30.49 7.01 2.25
CA ASN A 56 -30.79 5.75 2.93
C ASN A 56 -29.63 5.31 3.83
N VAL A 57 -29.75 5.57 5.13
CA VAL A 57 -28.75 5.24 6.15
C VAL A 57 -28.38 3.75 6.10
N ASN A 58 -29.36 2.85 6.06
CA ASN A 58 -29.12 1.41 6.11
C ASN A 58 -28.31 0.91 4.91
N GLN A 59 -28.44 1.58 3.76
CA GLN A 59 -27.75 1.19 2.54
C GLN A 59 -26.28 1.65 2.52
N TYR A 60 -26.00 2.87 3.00
CA TYR A 60 -24.71 3.52 2.75
C TYR A 60 -23.82 3.70 3.97
N LYS A 61 -24.35 3.43 5.17
CA LYS A 61 -23.62 3.65 6.43
C LYS A 61 -22.33 2.83 6.51
N ASP A 62 -22.34 1.56 6.09
CA ASP A 62 -21.11 0.73 6.06
C ASP A 62 -20.02 1.34 5.17
N VAL A 63 -20.37 1.76 3.96
CA VAL A 63 -19.40 2.39 3.03
C VAL A 63 -18.87 3.71 3.60
N CYS A 64 -19.75 4.55 4.17
CA CYS A 64 -19.34 5.78 4.83
C CYS A 64 -18.35 5.47 5.97
N MET A 65 -18.68 4.53 6.85
CA MET A 65 -17.82 4.20 8.00
C MET A 65 -16.46 3.68 7.54
N LYS A 66 -16.42 2.81 6.53
CA LYS A 66 -15.17 2.33 5.91
C LYS A 66 -14.37 3.49 5.34
N LEU A 67 -14.99 4.40 4.58
CA LEU A 67 -14.30 5.56 4.01
C LEU A 67 -13.70 6.46 5.10
N MET A 68 -14.47 6.81 6.13
CA MET A 68 -14.00 7.67 7.23
C MET A 68 -12.89 7.01 8.05
N ARG A 69 -12.92 5.67 8.20
CA ARG A 69 -11.81 4.90 8.76
C ARG A 69 -10.58 4.93 7.87
N ASN A 70 -10.75 4.71 6.57
CA ASN A 70 -9.63 4.65 5.62
C ASN A 70 -8.91 6.01 5.47
N LEU A 71 -9.64 7.11 5.70
CA LEU A 71 -9.15 8.48 5.80
C LEU A 71 -8.58 8.83 7.19
N GLU A 72 -8.61 7.90 8.15
CA GLU A 72 -8.10 8.04 9.53
C GLU A 72 -8.71 9.24 10.28
N TYR A 73 -9.98 9.56 10.01
CA TYR A 73 -10.62 10.78 10.50
C TYR A 73 -10.52 10.98 12.03
N TYR A 74 -10.64 9.89 12.80
CA TYR A 74 -10.54 9.92 14.27
C TYR A 74 -9.17 9.52 14.83
N SER A 75 -8.17 9.28 13.98
CA SER A 75 -6.87 8.73 14.39
C SER A 75 -5.72 9.65 13.95
N PRO A 76 -5.61 10.88 14.49
CA PRO A 76 -4.60 11.86 14.06
C PRO A 76 -3.16 11.43 14.35
N GLN A 77 -2.95 10.47 15.26
CA GLN A 77 -1.64 9.89 15.56
C GLN A 77 -1.25 8.76 14.60
N SER A 78 -2.16 8.32 13.74
CA SER A 78 -1.90 7.29 12.73
C SER A 78 -0.93 7.82 11.68
N ILE A 79 0.02 6.98 11.27
CA ILE A 79 0.90 7.31 10.13
C ILE A 79 0.11 7.52 8.83
N TYR A 80 -1.10 6.96 8.75
CA TYR A 80 -1.98 7.07 7.59
C TYR A 80 -2.84 8.34 7.62
N PHE A 81 -2.84 9.08 8.73
CA PHE A 81 -3.52 10.36 8.85
C PHE A 81 -3.01 11.38 7.83
N ASN A 82 -1.70 11.34 7.56
CA ASN A 82 -1.07 12.09 6.48
C ASN A 82 -0.75 11.12 5.33
N PRO A 83 -1.72 10.86 4.42
CA PRO A 83 -1.59 9.79 3.45
C PRO A 83 -0.52 10.10 2.39
N THR A 84 0.14 9.05 1.90
CA THR A 84 0.97 9.14 0.69
C THR A 84 0.09 9.18 -0.56
N GLN A 85 0.63 9.71 -1.65
CA GLN A 85 -0.08 9.70 -2.94
C GLN A 85 -0.41 8.28 -3.40
N GLU A 86 0.47 7.31 -3.18
CA GLU A 86 0.23 5.89 -3.50
C GLU A 86 -0.98 5.35 -2.73
N ARG A 87 -1.07 5.60 -1.42
CA ARG A 87 -2.23 5.20 -0.61
C ARG A 87 -3.52 5.85 -1.11
N CYS A 88 -3.47 7.14 -1.47
CA CYS A 88 -4.62 7.83 -2.04
C CYS A 88 -5.04 7.23 -3.38
N ASN A 89 -4.10 6.90 -4.27
CA ASN A 89 -4.39 6.26 -5.55
C ASN A 89 -5.10 4.91 -5.38
N ILE A 90 -4.68 4.09 -4.40
CA ILE A 90 -5.36 2.83 -4.06
C ILE A 90 -6.77 3.11 -3.51
N LEU A 91 -6.93 4.12 -2.65
CA LEU A 91 -8.23 4.52 -2.11
C LEU A 91 -9.17 5.01 -3.22
N TYR A 92 -8.68 5.77 -4.19
CA TYR A 92 -9.45 6.25 -5.33
C TYR A 92 -9.94 5.10 -6.20
N ASN A 93 -9.10 4.08 -6.42
CA ASN A 93 -9.52 2.86 -7.11
C ASN A 93 -10.62 2.12 -6.34
N TRP A 94 -10.49 2.02 -5.01
CA TRP A 94 -11.50 1.41 -4.15
C TRP A 94 -12.85 2.14 -4.25
N ILE A 95 -12.84 3.47 -4.11
CA ILE A 95 -14.03 4.33 -4.27
C ILE A 95 -14.66 4.13 -5.66
N TYR A 96 -13.84 4.16 -6.72
CA TYR A 96 -14.31 4.00 -8.09
C TYR A 96 -15.03 2.66 -8.31
N ASN A 97 -14.48 1.56 -7.77
CA ASN A 97 -15.11 0.24 -7.89
C ASN A 97 -16.45 0.18 -7.14
N LEU A 98 -16.54 0.78 -5.95
CA LEU A 98 -17.80 0.85 -5.21
C LEU A 98 -18.89 1.63 -5.97
N ILE A 99 -18.54 2.76 -6.57
CA ILE A 99 -19.46 3.56 -7.39
C ILE A 99 -19.90 2.76 -8.63
N ARG A 100 -18.95 2.13 -9.33
CA ARG A 100 -19.22 1.31 -10.51
C ARG A 100 -20.15 0.13 -10.20
N GLU A 101 -19.97 -0.49 -9.04
CA GLU A 101 -20.80 -1.58 -8.53
C GLU A 101 -22.14 -1.10 -7.94
N LYS A 102 -22.41 0.21 -7.97
CA LYS A 102 -23.62 0.84 -7.43
C LYS A 102 -23.82 0.58 -5.93
N LYS A 103 -22.72 0.33 -5.21
CA LYS A 103 -22.72 0.18 -3.74
C LYS A 103 -22.84 1.54 -3.03
N VAL A 104 -22.48 2.61 -3.71
CA VAL A 104 -22.53 4.00 -3.20
C VAL A 104 -22.68 4.97 -4.37
N THR A 105 -23.16 6.18 -4.10
CA THR A 105 -23.26 7.26 -5.09
C THR A 105 -22.12 8.26 -4.94
N ASP A 106 -21.81 8.99 -6.01
CA ASP A 106 -20.83 10.09 -5.98
C ASP A 106 -21.18 11.13 -4.91
N ASP A 107 -22.46 11.46 -4.73
CA ASP A 107 -22.90 12.47 -3.77
C ASP A 107 -22.55 12.11 -2.33
N ILE A 108 -22.67 10.82 -1.97
CA ILE A 108 -22.34 10.35 -0.62
C ILE A 108 -20.83 10.41 -0.39
N ILE A 109 -20.04 9.98 -1.38
CA ILE A 109 -18.58 10.08 -1.33
C ILE A 109 -18.17 11.54 -1.20
N LYS A 110 -18.79 12.44 -1.98
CA LYS A 110 -18.56 13.89 -1.92
C LYS A 110 -18.82 14.43 -0.52
N LYS A 111 -19.95 14.09 0.10
CA LYS A 111 -20.26 14.54 1.46
C LYS A 111 -19.25 14.03 2.49
N CYS A 112 -18.80 12.78 2.38
CA CYS A 112 -17.76 12.25 3.27
C CYS A 112 -16.44 13.03 3.13
N PHE A 113 -16.03 13.36 1.89
CA PHE A 113 -14.82 14.16 1.67
C PHE A 113 -14.98 15.62 2.13
N GLU A 114 -16.17 16.22 2.03
CA GLU A 114 -16.45 17.54 2.61
C GLU A 114 -16.21 17.55 4.12
N GLU A 115 -16.81 16.60 4.86
CA GLU A 115 -16.59 16.49 6.32
C GLU A 115 -15.13 16.25 6.68
N TYR A 116 -14.45 15.35 5.96
CA TYR A 116 -13.03 15.08 6.14
C TYR A 116 -12.16 16.32 5.86
N ASN A 117 -12.45 17.05 4.80
CA ASN A 117 -11.72 18.26 4.43
C ASN A 117 -11.95 19.40 5.41
N ASP A 118 -13.18 19.57 5.90
CA ASP A 118 -13.52 20.57 6.91
C ASP A 118 -12.76 20.30 8.21
N TYR A 119 -12.69 19.04 8.64
CA TYR A 119 -11.87 18.66 9.79
C TYR A 119 -10.39 18.95 9.56
N LYS A 120 -9.83 18.53 8.42
CA LYS A 120 -8.42 18.80 8.05
C LYS A 120 -8.09 20.29 8.04
N ASN A 121 -9.01 21.11 7.53
CA ASN A 121 -8.87 22.57 7.52
C ASN A 121 -8.90 23.16 8.94
N ARG A 122 -9.79 22.68 9.83
CA ARG A 122 -9.87 23.15 11.22
C ARG A 122 -8.60 22.90 12.03
N ILE A 123 -7.87 21.84 11.70
CA ILE A 123 -6.60 21.49 12.35
C ILE A 123 -5.37 21.96 11.54
N SER A 124 -5.56 22.72 10.47
CA SER A 124 -4.50 23.21 9.58
C SER A 124 -3.58 22.10 9.03
N SER A 125 -4.15 20.97 8.62
CA SER A 125 -3.43 19.83 8.05
C SER A 125 -3.63 19.78 6.53
N ASP A 126 -2.58 20.11 5.79
CA ASP A 126 -2.64 20.21 4.32
C ASP A 126 -2.56 18.85 3.61
N ARG A 127 -1.94 17.84 4.23
CA ARG A 127 -1.78 16.50 3.63
C ARG A 127 -3.08 15.71 3.75
N ARG A 128 -3.67 15.40 2.60
CA ARG A 128 -4.95 14.69 2.48
C ARG A 128 -5.11 14.02 1.11
N CYS A 129 -5.98 13.01 1.05
CA CYS A 129 -6.53 12.55 -0.21
C CYS A 129 -7.67 13.47 -0.66
N ASP A 130 -7.78 13.72 -1.96
CA ASP A 130 -8.85 14.48 -2.61
C ASP A 130 -9.27 13.78 -3.90
N TYR A 131 -10.25 12.87 -3.78
CA TYR A 131 -10.71 12.01 -4.86
C TYR A 131 -11.24 12.81 -6.05
N PHE A 132 -12.16 13.76 -5.82
CA PHE A 132 -12.81 14.49 -6.90
C PHE A 132 -11.88 15.51 -7.57
N SER A 133 -10.97 16.13 -6.82
CA SER A 133 -9.94 16.97 -7.41
C SER A 133 -9.00 16.15 -8.28
N TYR A 134 -8.59 14.96 -7.84
CA TYR A 134 -7.74 14.09 -8.64
C TYR A 134 -8.45 13.60 -9.91
N THR A 135 -9.67 13.05 -9.78
CA THR A 135 -10.36 12.42 -10.93
C THR A 135 -10.73 13.42 -12.02
N LYS A 136 -11.03 14.68 -11.68
CA LYS A 136 -11.32 15.74 -12.65
C LYS A 136 -10.10 16.22 -13.46
N GLN A 137 -8.88 15.93 -13.00
CA GLN A 137 -7.66 16.39 -13.67
C GLN A 137 -7.26 15.54 -14.87
N PHE A 138 -7.78 14.33 -14.97
CA PHE A 138 -7.28 13.34 -15.92
C PHE A 138 -8.40 12.74 -16.73
N GLU A 139 -8.12 12.53 -18.01
CA GLU A 139 -8.93 11.66 -18.85
C GLU A 139 -8.73 10.22 -18.37
N LYS A 140 -9.84 9.49 -18.15
CA LYS A 140 -9.83 8.11 -17.62
C LYS A 140 -8.89 7.95 -16.41
N PRO A 141 -9.17 8.58 -15.26
CA PRO A 141 -8.25 8.67 -14.12
C PRO A 141 -7.80 7.31 -13.56
N MET A 142 -8.61 6.26 -13.69
CA MET A 142 -8.21 4.91 -13.24
C MET A 142 -7.08 4.32 -14.07
N ASN A 143 -6.99 4.68 -15.36
CA ASN A 143 -5.85 4.29 -16.19
C ASN A 143 -4.58 4.99 -15.70
N ILE A 144 -4.67 6.28 -15.34
CA ILE A 144 -3.54 7.02 -14.77
C ILE A 144 -3.12 6.43 -13.42
N ILE A 145 -4.06 6.08 -12.54
CA ILE A 145 -3.77 5.42 -11.26
C ILE A 145 -3.00 4.11 -11.46
N LEU A 146 -3.39 3.30 -12.45
CA LEU A 146 -2.68 2.05 -12.75
C LEU A 146 -1.23 2.30 -13.17
N LEU A 147 -1.00 3.31 -14.01
CA LEU A 147 0.35 3.71 -14.42
C LEU A 147 1.16 4.30 -13.25
N ASP A 148 0.54 5.10 -12.39
CA ASP A 148 1.17 5.62 -11.16
C ASP A 148 1.56 4.47 -10.21
N ILE A 149 0.72 3.43 -10.08
CA ILE A 149 1.04 2.25 -9.27
C ILE A 149 2.25 1.51 -9.85
N PHE A 150 2.29 1.34 -11.19
CA PHE A 150 3.44 0.76 -11.87
C PHE A 150 4.73 1.53 -11.52
N GLU A 151 4.73 2.86 -11.67
CA GLU A 151 5.87 3.72 -11.36
C GLU A 151 6.34 3.59 -9.90
N ASN A 152 5.40 3.70 -8.95
CA ASN A 152 5.71 3.64 -7.52
C ASN A 152 6.27 2.26 -7.09
N ASN A 153 5.99 1.20 -7.86
CA ASN A 153 6.38 -0.16 -7.53
C ASN A 153 7.53 -0.71 -8.39
N MET A 154 8.15 0.11 -9.26
CA MET A 154 9.30 -0.29 -10.10
C MET A 154 10.45 -0.93 -9.28
N GLY A 155 10.75 -0.36 -8.11
CA GLY A 155 11.79 -0.89 -7.21
C GLY A 155 11.44 -2.27 -6.66
N ILE A 156 10.19 -2.45 -6.22
CA ILE A 156 9.68 -3.73 -5.72
C ILE A 156 9.73 -4.78 -6.83
N ILE A 157 9.29 -4.43 -8.04
CA ILE A 157 9.35 -5.33 -9.20
C ILE A 157 10.78 -5.82 -9.46
N LYS A 158 11.76 -4.91 -9.42
CA LYS A 158 13.18 -5.27 -9.61
C LYS A 158 13.68 -6.21 -8.51
N GLU A 159 13.34 -5.94 -7.25
CA GLU A 159 13.71 -6.79 -6.12
C GLU A 159 13.10 -8.20 -6.24
N GLU A 160 11.81 -8.28 -6.59
CA GLU A 160 11.08 -9.53 -6.73
C GLU A 160 11.58 -10.37 -7.92
N LEU A 161 11.95 -9.74 -9.04
CA LEU A 161 12.64 -10.42 -10.15
C LEU A 161 14.00 -10.99 -9.73
N THR A 162 14.71 -10.27 -8.85
CA THR A 162 16.05 -10.70 -8.39
C THR A 162 15.95 -11.89 -7.44
N ARG A 163 14.97 -11.90 -6.53
CA ARG A 163 14.84 -12.93 -5.48
C ARG A 163 14.05 -14.14 -5.92
N TYR A 164 12.98 -13.94 -6.70
CA TYR A 164 11.98 -14.95 -7.00
C TYR A 164 11.60 -14.95 -8.49
N TYR A 165 12.60 -14.93 -9.36
CA TYR A 165 12.42 -14.85 -10.82
C TYR A 165 11.29 -15.75 -11.35
N ASP A 166 11.36 -17.06 -11.07
CA ASP A 166 10.39 -18.04 -11.58
C ASP A 166 8.94 -17.78 -11.14
N LYS A 167 8.76 -17.13 -9.98
CA LYS A 167 7.43 -16.76 -9.46
C LYS A 167 6.96 -15.39 -9.98
N THR A 168 7.90 -14.52 -10.34
CA THR A 168 7.62 -13.11 -10.70
C THR A 168 7.53 -12.89 -12.20
N GLU A 169 8.28 -13.66 -13.01
CA GLU A 169 8.43 -13.43 -14.45
C GLU A 169 7.08 -13.39 -15.18
N LEU A 170 6.26 -14.42 -15.01
CA LEU A 170 4.98 -14.53 -15.71
C LEU A 170 3.93 -13.49 -15.22
N PRO A 171 3.71 -13.31 -13.90
CA PRO A 171 2.86 -12.22 -13.40
C PRO A 171 3.31 -10.83 -13.87
N LEU A 172 4.63 -10.58 -13.88
CA LEU A 172 5.16 -9.31 -14.36
C LEU A 172 4.91 -9.12 -15.84
N LYS A 173 5.10 -10.15 -16.67
CA LYS A 173 4.77 -10.09 -18.10
C LYS A 173 3.32 -9.68 -18.30
N LYS A 174 2.39 -10.33 -17.59
CA LYS A 174 0.96 -9.99 -17.63
C LYS A 174 0.72 -8.53 -17.24
N PHE A 175 1.33 -8.07 -16.14
CA PHE A 175 1.16 -6.69 -15.66
C PHE A 175 1.71 -5.64 -16.65
N LEU A 176 2.88 -5.91 -17.25
CA LEU A 176 3.48 -5.08 -18.27
C LEU A 176 2.58 -4.97 -19.50
N CYS A 177 2.11 -6.11 -20.02
CA CYS A 177 1.23 -6.16 -21.19
C CYS A 177 0.02 -5.25 -21.02
N GLU A 178 -0.68 -5.36 -19.89
CA GLU A 178 -1.87 -4.55 -19.61
C GLU A 178 -1.52 -3.07 -19.41
N SER A 179 -0.47 -2.77 -18.65
CA SER A 179 -0.02 -1.38 -18.40
C SER A 179 0.35 -0.67 -19.70
N LEU A 180 1.08 -1.36 -20.58
CA LEU A 180 1.53 -0.83 -21.86
C LEU A 180 0.40 -0.66 -22.87
N LYS A 181 -0.57 -1.58 -22.87
CA LYS A 181 -1.79 -1.46 -23.67
C LYS A 181 -2.61 -0.24 -23.25
N ILE A 182 -2.73 0.00 -21.94
CA ILE A 182 -3.37 1.21 -21.39
C ILE A 182 -2.61 2.46 -21.82
N TYR A 183 -1.29 2.50 -21.63
CA TYR A 183 -0.45 3.63 -22.02
C TYR A 183 -0.64 3.97 -23.51
N LYS A 184 -0.53 2.98 -24.39
CA LYS A 184 -0.66 3.17 -25.85
C LYS A 184 -2.04 3.71 -26.22
N ASN A 185 -3.10 3.08 -25.73
CA ASN A 185 -4.47 3.52 -25.97
C ASN A 185 -4.68 4.98 -25.50
N MET A 186 -4.25 5.29 -24.27
CA MET A 186 -4.37 6.62 -23.69
C MET A 186 -3.63 7.69 -24.51
N LYS A 187 -2.40 7.37 -24.97
CA LYS A 187 -1.58 8.27 -25.77
C LYS A 187 -2.24 8.55 -27.13
N GLU A 188 -2.68 7.51 -27.82
CA GLU A 188 -3.34 7.63 -29.12
C GLU A 188 -4.69 8.36 -29.03
N SER A 189 -5.49 8.09 -27.98
CA SER A 189 -6.83 8.65 -27.86
C SER A 189 -6.87 10.07 -27.28
N HIS A 190 -5.87 10.47 -26.48
CA HIS A 190 -5.92 11.73 -25.71
C HIS A 190 -4.74 12.68 -25.96
N CYS A 191 -3.69 12.25 -26.66
CA CYS A 191 -2.45 13.03 -26.81
C CYS A 191 -2.00 13.27 -28.26
N ASN A 192 -2.86 13.01 -29.24
CA ASN A 192 -2.58 13.39 -30.63
C ASN A 192 -2.72 14.92 -30.78
N ARG A 193 -1.59 15.62 -30.76
CA ARG A 193 -1.52 17.05 -31.07
C ARG A 193 -1.51 17.25 -32.59
N SER A 194 -2.61 17.77 -33.12
CA SER A 194 -2.65 18.40 -34.45
C SER A 194 -2.20 19.86 -34.41
N GLU A 195 -2.07 20.48 -33.23
CA GLU A 195 -1.78 21.91 -33.10
C GLU A 195 -0.46 22.15 -32.34
N VAL A 196 0.48 22.76 -33.06
CA VAL A 196 1.71 23.33 -32.51
C VAL A 196 1.29 24.53 -31.65
N ASN A 197 1.70 24.56 -30.36
CA ASN A 197 1.53 25.65 -29.36
C ASN A 197 0.47 25.49 -28.24
N VAL A 198 -0.30 24.40 -28.16
CA VAL A 198 -1.19 24.19 -26.99
C VAL A 198 -0.43 23.46 -25.89
N GLU A 199 -0.38 23.91 -24.63
CA GLU A 199 0.25 23.18 -23.51
C GLU A 199 -0.28 21.73 -23.38
N PRO A 200 0.55 20.75 -22.96
CA PRO A 200 0.08 19.37 -22.86
C PRO A 200 -0.97 19.29 -21.76
N THR A 201 -2.06 18.55 -22.01
CA THR A 201 -3.03 18.26 -20.96
C THR A 201 -2.36 17.54 -19.79
N LYS A 202 -2.90 17.65 -18.57
CA LYS A 202 -2.37 16.95 -17.40
C LYS A 202 -2.24 15.44 -17.64
N THR A 203 -3.20 14.84 -18.35
CA THR A 203 -3.13 13.45 -18.83
C THR A 203 -1.89 13.21 -19.68
N CYS A 204 -1.63 14.03 -20.70
CA CYS A 204 -0.48 13.85 -21.58
C CYS A 204 0.85 14.07 -20.87
N THR A 205 0.93 15.06 -19.98
CA THR A 205 2.11 15.26 -19.12
C THR A 205 2.40 14.01 -18.28
N LYS A 206 1.38 13.39 -17.70
CA LYS A 206 1.52 12.12 -16.97
C LYS A 206 2.03 10.99 -17.85
N LEU A 207 1.50 10.85 -19.08
CA LEU A 207 1.96 9.82 -20.02
C LEU A 207 3.40 10.06 -20.50
N ILE A 208 3.82 11.32 -20.69
CA ILE A 208 5.21 11.66 -21.03
C ILE A 208 6.14 11.25 -19.89
N ASN A 209 5.78 11.58 -18.65
CA ASN A 209 6.57 11.19 -17.48
C ASN A 209 6.65 9.67 -17.34
N PHE A 210 5.53 8.97 -17.52
CA PHE A 210 5.51 7.51 -17.55
C PHE A 210 6.45 6.93 -18.59
N LYS A 211 6.49 7.50 -19.80
CA LYS A 211 7.41 7.05 -20.84
C LYS A 211 8.86 7.10 -20.37
N SER A 212 9.25 8.21 -19.75
CA SER A 212 10.59 8.40 -19.20
C SER A 212 10.90 7.40 -18.10
N SER A 213 10.03 7.31 -17.09
CA SER A 213 10.19 6.40 -15.95
C SER A 213 10.28 4.94 -16.39
N TYR A 214 9.44 4.54 -17.34
CA TYR A 214 9.45 3.19 -17.90
C TYR A 214 10.75 2.89 -18.65
N SER A 215 11.29 3.84 -19.42
CA SER A 215 12.58 3.66 -20.10
C SER A 215 13.71 3.39 -19.11
N VAL A 216 13.74 4.14 -18.00
CA VAL A 216 14.71 3.94 -16.91
C VAL A 216 14.52 2.56 -16.27
N PHE A 217 13.27 2.20 -15.97
CA PHE A 217 12.94 0.89 -15.42
C PHE A 217 13.42 -0.25 -16.31
N ARG A 218 13.14 -0.18 -17.62
CA ARG A 218 13.56 -1.18 -18.60
C ARG A 218 15.08 -1.40 -18.58
N THR A 219 15.86 -0.33 -18.65
CA THR A 219 17.33 -0.42 -18.57
C THR A 219 17.79 -1.07 -17.27
N ASN A 220 17.15 -0.72 -16.15
CA ASN A 220 17.49 -1.25 -14.83
C ASN A 220 17.19 -2.75 -14.65
N ILE A 221 16.28 -3.32 -15.43
CA ILE A 221 15.91 -4.74 -15.36
C ILE A 221 16.38 -5.55 -16.55
N GLN A 222 17.02 -4.94 -17.56
CA GLN A 222 17.33 -5.57 -18.84
C GLN A 222 18.10 -6.90 -18.71
N ASN A 223 19.03 -6.97 -17.75
CA ASN A 223 19.83 -8.18 -17.49
C ASN A 223 19.06 -9.28 -16.77
N LEU A 224 17.95 -8.94 -16.10
CA LEU A 224 17.07 -9.88 -15.41
C LEU A 224 15.94 -10.32 -16.34
N TYR A 225 15.33 -9.38 -17.04
CA TYR A 225 14.10 -9.58 -17.80
C TYR A 225 14.15 -8.81 -19.13
N ASN A 226 14.72 -9.46 -20.14
CA ASN A 226 14.97 -8.91 -21.47
C ASN A 226 13.71 -8.84 -22.37
N LYS A 227 12.57 -9.37 -21.92
CA LYS A 227 11.28 -9.38 -22.65
C LYS A 227 10.51 -8.05 -22.57
N THR A 228 11.13 -7.01 -22.03
CA THR A 228 10.53 -5.68 -21.86
C THR A 228 10.68 -4.88 -23.16
N PRO A 229 9.60 -4.51 -23.86
CA PRO A 229 9.69 -3.77 -25.11
C PRO A 229 10.01 -2.29 -24.85
N GLU A 230 10.55 -1.61 -25.86
CA GLU A 230 10.64 -0.15 -25.88
C GLU A 230 9.31 0.47 -26.28
N LEU A 231 8.92 1.57 -25.62
CA LEU A 231 7.60 2.19 -25.80
C LEU A 231 7.32 2.69 -27.23
N ASP A 232 8.34 3.18 -27.93
CA ASP A 232 8.19 3.69 -29.29
C ASP A 232 8.13 2.57 -30.34
N TYR A 233 8.50 1.36 -29.96
CA TYR A 233 8.54 0.17 -30.82
C TYR A 233 7.52 -0.89 -30.38
N ILE A 234 6.50 -0.51 -29.59
CA ILE A 234 5.41 -1.43 -29.24
C ILE A 234 4.48 -1.61 -30.45
N ASP A 235 4.73 -2.68 -31.19
CA ASP A 235 3.91 -3.14 -32.29
C ASP A 235 2.85 -4.17 -31.83
N ASN A 236 2.12 -4.72 -32.80
CA ASN A 236 1.13 -5.74 -32.54
C ASN A 236 1.78 -7.09 -32.15
N GLU A 237 3.02 -7.35 -32.59
CA GLU A 237 3.75 -8.58 -32.29
C GLU A 237 4.05 -8.73 -30.80
N PHE A 238 4.41 -7.63 -30.11
CA PHE A 238 4.54 -7.64 -28.65
C PHE A 238 3.22 -8.04 -27.96
N PHE A 239 2.09 -7.49 -28.40
CA PHE A 239 0.77 -7.79 -27.82
C PHE A 239 0.28 -9.20 -28.19
N ASP A 240 0.70 -9.77 -29.32
CA ASP A 240 0.46 -11.17 -29.66
C ASP A 240 1.19 -12.10 -28.68
N GLN A 241 2.38 -11.71 -28.24
CA GLN A 241 3.12 -12.40 -27.19
C GLN A 241 2.46 -12.27 -25.80
N CYS A 242 1.69 -11.22 -25.57
CA CYS A 242 0.86 -11.07 -24.36
C CYS A 242 -0.35 -12.02 -24.36
N SER A 243 -0.95 -12.25 -25.53
CA SER A 243 -2.16 -13.07 -25.70
C SER A 243 -1.91 -14.57 -25.64
N SER A 244 -0.72 -15.02 -26.06
CA SER A 244 -0.35 -16.45 -26.11
C SER A 244 -0.09 -17.08 -24.74
N ASP A 245 0.22 -16.27 -23.72
CA ASP A 245 0.46 -16.76 -22.36
C ASP A 245 -0.79 -16.76 -21.46
N GLU A 246 -1.82 -15.97 -21.78
CA GLU A 246 -3.16 -16.07 -21.15
C GLU A 246 -3.77 -17.47 -21.34
N GLN A 247 -3.54 -18.07 -22.52
CA GLN A 247 -3.96 -19.43 -22.83
C GLN A 247 -3.13 -20.49 -22.06
N LYS A 248 -1.83 -20.25 -21.82
CA LYS A 248 -0.99 -21.17 -21.03
C LYS A 248 -1.31 -21.14 -19.54
N SER A 249 -1.60 -19.96 -18.97
CA SER A 249 -2.03 -19.83 -17.57
C SER A 249 -3.34 -20.61 -17.31
N SER A 250 -4.28 -20.54 -18.26
CA SER A 250 -5.53 -21.31 -18.23
C SER A 250 -5.30 -22.83 -18.28
N LEU A 251 -4.28 -23.28 -19.03
CA LEU A 251 -3.90 -24.69 -19.14
C LEU A 251 -3.20 -25.22 -17.87
N VAL A 252 -2.40 -24.41 -17.18
CA VAL A 252 -1.76 -24.81 -15.91
C VAL A 252 -2.79 -24.97 -14.79
N SER A 253 -3.81 -24.10 -14.74
CA SER A 253 -4.95 -24.25 -13.82
C SER A 253 -5.74 -25.55 -14.06
N SER A 254 -5.81 -26.01 -15.31
CA SER A 254 -6.46 -27.29 -15.66
C SER A 254 -5.64 -28.53 -15.33
N LYS A 255 -4.30 -28.41 -15.18
CA LYS A 255 -3.38 -29.53 -14.91
C LYS A 255 -3.06 -29.76 -13.43
N GLY A 256 -3.51 -28.88 -12.53
CA GLY A 256 -3.33 -29.00 -11.08
C GLY A 256 -4.53 -29.56 -10.31
N LYS A 257 -5.62 -29.98 -10.99
CA LYS A 257 -6.77 -30.63 -10.32
C LYS A 257 -6.48 -32.10 -10.07
N ASN A 258 -5.69 -32.38 -9.04
CA ASN A 258 -5.77 -33.64 -8.34
C ASN A 258 -7.11 -33.61 -7.59
N SER A 259 -8.14 -34.13 -8.25
CA SER A 259 -9.51 -34.17 -7.73
C SER A 259 -9.58 -34.98 -6.44
N CYS A 260 -9.68 -34.31 -5.30
CA CYS A 260 -10.32 -34.90 -4.13
C CYS A 260 -11.84 -34.85 -4.36
N HIS A 261 -12.38 -35.89 -5.00
CA HIS A 261 -13.82 -36.10 -5.05
C HIS A 261 -14.33 -36.41 -3.65
N ALA A 262 -15.10 -35.49 -3.06
CA ALA A 262 -16.08 -35.83 -2.04
C ALA A 262 -17.47 -35.62 -2.64
N LYS A 263 -18.15 -36.74 -2.96
CA LYS A 263 -19.55 -36.75 -3.38
C LYS A 263 -20.41 -36.81 -2.11
N GLU A 264 -21.37 -35.91 -2.06
CA GLU A 264 -22.33 -35.58 -1.01
C GLU A 264 -23.07 -36.76 -0.35
N LYS A 265 -23.21 -36.74 0.99
CA LYS A 265 -24.47 -37.00 1.75
C LYS A 265 -24.27 -37.00 3.29
N GLY A 266 -25.13 -36.25 3.98
CA GLY A 266 -25.82 -36.55 5.25
C GLY A 266 -25.09 -37.16 6.47
N MET A 267 -25.30 -36.49 7.61
CA MET A 267 -25.28 -36.97 9.01
C MET A 267 -23.92 -37.27 9.69
N THR A 268 -23.66 -36.49 10.76
CA THR A 268 -22.99 -36.85 12.03
C THR A 268 -21.99 -38.01 12.05
N ALA A 269 -20.70 -37.69 12.21
CA ALA A 269 -19.81 -38.12 13.31
C ALA A 269 -18.33 -38.10 12.87
N SER A 270 -17.49 -37.61 13.80
CA SER A 270 -16.05 -37.84 13.99
C SER A 270 -15.25 -38.47 12.84
N VAL A 271 -14.30 -37.71 12.30
CA VAL A 271 -13.18 -38.25 11.52
C VAL A 271 -11.87 -37.75 12.12
N THR A 272 -11.10 -38.67 12.70
CA THR A 272 -9.69 -38.51 13.05
C THR A 272 -8.87 -38.34 11.78
N ILE A 273 -8.22 -37.19 11.60
CA ILE A 273 -7.27 -36.97 10.50
C ILE A 273 -5.86 -37.37 11.00
N SER A 274 -5.34 -38.47 10.48
CA SER A 274 -3.92 -38.78 10.46
C SER A 274 -3.42 -38.53 9.04
N GLY A 275 -2.41 -37.66 8.88
CA GLY A 275 -1.83 -37.32 7.59
C GLY A 275 -1.16 -35.96 7.61
N ASN A 276 0.17 -35.96 7.78
CA ASN A 276 1.02 -34.79 7.89
C ASN A 276 1.04 -33.97 6.59
N CYS A 277 0.59 -32.72 6.63
CA CYS A 277 0.76 -31.73 5.57
C CYS A 277 0.86 -30.31 6.16
N LEU A 278 1.92 -29.99 6.91
CA LEU A 278 2.31 -28.60 7.18
C LEU A 278 3.81 -28.51 7.45
N GLN A 279 4.57 -28.03 6.47
CA GLN A 279 5.78 -27.25 6.71
C GLN A 279 6.14 -26.50 5.42
N ASP A 280 5.65 -25.27 5.31
CA ASP A 280 6.52 -24.19 4.84
C ASP A 280 6.04 -22.87 5.43
N GLY A 281 7.01 -22.09 5.93
CA GLY A 281 6.81 -21.07 6.95
C GLY A 281 6.06 -19.83 6.48
N PHE A 282 4.98 -19.49 7.18
CA PHE A 282 4.45 -18.13 7.21
C PHE A 282 5.09 -17.39 8.38
N HIS A 283 5.65 -16.21 8.11
CA HIS A 283 6.15 -15.30 9.13
C HIS A 283 5.00 -14.86 10.04
N THR A 284 5.12 -15.22 11.31
CA THR A 284 4.28 -14.73 12.41
C THR A 284 4.44 -13.21 12.55
N PHE A 285 3.33 -12.49 12.55
CA PHE A 285 3.25 -11.06 12.82
C PHE A 285 3.74 -10.73 14.24
N PRO A 286 4.48 -9.63 14.47
CA PRO A 286 4.62 -9.08 15.80
C PRO A 286 3.32 -8.37 16.18
N ALA A 287 2.64 -8.86 17.21
CA ALA A 287 1.62 -8.10 17.92
C ALA A 287 2.33 -6.96 18.67
N ASP A 288 1.98 -5.73 18.33
CA ASP A 288 2.54 -4.55 18.96
C ASP A 288 2.03 -4.46 20.41
N THR A 289 2.97 -4.62 21.35
CA THR A 289 2.69 -4.58 22.78
C THR A 289 2.63 -3.11 23.19
N GLY A 290 1.43 -2.54 23.19
CA GLY A 290 1.17 -1.26 23.83
C GLY A 290 1.51 -1.35 25.32
N LYS A 291 2.60 -0.70 25.73
CA LYS A 291 2.94 -0.48 27.14
C LYS A 291 1.85 0.37 27.79
N SER A 292 1.01 -0.26 28.60
CA SER A 292 0.24 0.41 29.65
C SER A 292 1.20 0.77 30.78
N LEU A 293 1.27 2.07 31.11
CA LEU A 293 1.90 2.57 32.32
C LEU A 293 0.90 2.36 33.47
N GLN A 294 1.24 1.48 34.42
CA GLN A 294 0.63 1.47 35.75
C GLN A 294 1.56 2.18 36.72
N GLU A 295 1.03 3.22 37.36
CA GLU A 295 1.54 3.82 38.59
C GLU A 295 1.16 2.94 39.79
N ASP A 296 2.10 2.81 40.73
CA ASP A 296 1.95 2.24 42.07
C ASP A 296 2.83 3.15 42.96
N MET A 297 2.54 3.61 44.18
CA MET A 297 1.51 3.36 45.18
C MET A 297 1.68 4.45 46.27
N SER A 298 0.64 4.80 47.03
CA SER A 298 0.70 5.07 48.50
C SER A 298 -0.68 5.36 49.11
N THR A 299 -1.18 4.43 49.94
CA THR A 299 -2.24 4.58 50.99
C THR A 299 -1.64 5.15 52.30
N PRO A 300 -2.37 5.50 53.42
CA PRO A 300 -3.67 4.97 53.94
C PRO A 300 -4.55 6.00 54.74
N PRO A 301 -5.47 5.66 55.69
CA PRO A 301 -6.49 4.58 55.80
C PRO A 301 -7.92 5.10 56.15
N GLY A 302 -8.95 4.24 56.07
CA GLY A 302 -10.27 4.47 56.71
C GLY A 302 -11.21 3.26 56.61
N ASN A 303 -11.65 2.78 57.78
CA ASN A 303 -12.43 1.56 58.06
C ASN A 303 -13.79 1.43 57.33
N GLU A 304 -14.23 0.20 57.06
CA GLU A 304 -15.41 -0.40 57.73
C GLU A 304 -15.64 -1.85 57.27
N ASP A 305 -16.14 -2.65 58.23
CA ASP A 305 -16.46 -4.07 58.17
C ASP A 305 -17.35 -4.44 56.96
N ASN A 306 -17.29 -5.67 56.45
CA ASN A 306 -18.36 -6.65 56.67
C ASN A 306 -17.95 -8.09 56.29
N SER A 307 -18.28 -8.99 57.21
CA SER A 307 -18.14 -10.44 57.25
C SER A 307 -18.99 -11.18 56.20
N MET A 308 -18.42 -12.21 55.53
CA MET A 308 -18.91 -13.61 55.59
C MET A 308 -18.07 -14.60 54.75
N LYS A 309 -17.38 -15.49 55.48
CA LYS A 309 -17.27 -16.96 55.31
C LYS A 309 -16.83 -17.58 53.96
N LYS A 310 -15.57 -18.02 53.99
CA LYS A 310 -15.03 -19.37 53.69
C LYS A 310 -15.74 -20.24 52.64
N THR A 311 -14.98 -20.64 51.61
CA THR A 311 -14.74 -22.06 51.29
C THR A 311 -13.35 -22.19 50.63
N ILE A 312 -12.43 -22.87 51.33
CA ILE A 312 -11.13 -23.29 50.82
C ILE A 312 -11.27 -24.76 50.50
N THR A 313 -11.02 -25.14 49.25
CA THR A 313 -10.82 -26.54 48.86
C THR A 313 -9.41 -26.67 48.30
N THR A 314 -8.52 -27.12 49.16
CA THR A 314 -7.14 -27.48 48.84
C THR A 314 -7.16 -28.81 48.09
N THR A 315 -6.64 -28.84 46.85
CA THR A 315 -6.25 -30.10 46.19
C THR A 315 -4.75 -30.05 45.96
N VAL A 316 -4.04 -30.95 46.66
CA VAL A 316 -2.63 -31.26 46.46
C VAL A 316 -2.56 -32.43 45.49
N GLY A 317 -1.81 -32.25 44.40
CA GLY A 317 -1.46 -33.31 43.46
C GLY A 317 -0.11 -33.00 42.80
N THR A 318 0.92 -33.70 43.28
CA THR A 318 2.25 -33.96 42.68
C THR A 318 2.19 -34.27 41.17
N VAL A 319 3.15 -34.02 40.26
CA VAL A 319 4.62 -33.93 40.33
C VAL A 319 5.20 -33.54 38.93
N ALA A 320 6.50 -33.20 38.91
CA ALA A 320 7.49 -33.30 37.81
C ALA A 320 7.57 -32.20 36.71
N GLY A 321 8.79 -31.66 36.53
CA GLY A 321 9.26 -31.23 35.21
C GLY A 321 9.90 -29.83 35.07
N ALA A 322 10.59 -29.28 36.05
CA ALA A 322 11.38 -28.05 35.84
C ALA A 322 12.86 -28.39 35.56
N SER A 323 13.21 -28.49 34.28
CA SER A 323 14.60 -28.59 33.82
C SER A 323 14.90 -27.58 32.70
N SER A 324 15.84 -26.68 33.02
CA SER A 324 16.98 -26.29 32.16
C SER A 324 16.99 -24.99 31.35
N LEU A 325 16.02 -24.07 31.45
CA LEU A 325 16.10 -22.80 30.69
C LEU A 325 16.50 -21.55 31.48
N LEU A 326 16.36 -21.54 32.82
CA LEU A 326 16.70 -20.37 33.63
C LEU A 326 18.21 -20.23 33.93
N ALA A 327 19.02 -21.25 33.67
CA ALA A 327 20.48 -21.19 33.88
C ALA A 327 21.23 -20.47 32.74
N LEU A 328 20.61 -20.24 31.58
CA LEU A 328 21.27 -19.60 30.42
C LEU A 328 21.17 -18.06 30.45
N LEU A 329 20.21 -17.48 31.17
CA LEU A 329 20.03 -16.03 31.24
C LEU A 329 20.97 -15.34 32.26
N TYR A 330 21.69 -16.12 33.06
CA TYR A 330 22.68 -15.59 34.01
C TYR A 330 24.09 -15.41 33.40
N ARG A 331 24.37 -15.98 32.22
CA ARG A 331 25.74 -16.04 31.65
C ARG A 331 26.06 -14.96 30.61
N PHE A 332 25.14 -14.09 30.23
CA PHE A 332 25.37 -13.10 29.16
C PHE A 332 24.97 -11.66 29.48
N THR A 333 25.00 -11.26 30.76
CA THR A 333 24.91 -9.85 31.15
C THR A 333 26.27 -9.32 31.58
N PRO A 334 27.12 -8.80 30.68
CA PRO A 334 28.33 -8.09 31.07
C PRO A 334 27.98 -6.66 31.48
N GLY A 335 27.57 -6.50 32.74
CA GLY A 335 27.49 -5.20 33.39
C GLY A 335 28.55 -5.10 34.47
N ARG A 336 29.69 -4.44 34.18
CA ARG A 336 30.32 -3.55 35.16
C ARG A 336 31.40 -2.65 34.57
N ASN A 337 31.29 -1.39 35.01
CA ASN A 337 32.31 -0.36 35.16
C ASN A 337 32.69 0.47 33.94
N TRP A 338 32.15 1.69 33.86
CA TRP A 338 33.00 2.86 34.11
C TRP A 338 32.20 4.06 34.63
N MET A 339 32.71 4.69 35.69
CA MET A 339 32.24 5.97 36.22
C MET A 339 33.32 7.04 35.97
N ARG A 340 32.86 8.30 35.87
CA ARG A 340 33.56 9.61 35.90
C ARG A 340 34.14 10.03 34.54
N SER A 341 34.00 11.26 34.03
CA SER A 341 33.92 12.60 34.62
C SER A 341 33.13 13.52 33.65
N GLY A 342 32.39 14.56 34.04
CA GLY A 342 32.92 15.85 34.49
C GLY A 342 32.09 16.98 33.84
N ILE A 343 31.72 17.96 34.66
CA ILE A 343 30.88 19.11 34.34
C ILE A 343 31.68 20.14 33.53
N ARG A 344 31.14 20.65 32.41
CA ARG A 344 31.37 22.04 31.96
C ARG A 344 30.30 22.50 30.98
N GLY A 345 29.60 23.57 31.35
CA GLY A 345 28.56 24.19 30.54
C GLY A 345 29.11 24.97 29.34
N SER A 346 28.24 25.13 28.33
CA SER A 346 28.41 26.06 27.23
C SER A 346 27.03 26.53 26.78
N SER A 347 26.74 27.77 27.14
CA SER A 347 25.64 28.59 26.63
C SER A 347 25.76 28.76 25.10
N GLY A 348 24.66 28.57 24.36
CA GLY A 348 24.58 28.80 22.93
C GLY A 348 23.14 29.03 22.50
N ARG A 349 22.82 30.29 22.21
CA ARG A 349 21.50 30.86 21.90
C ARG A 349 20.81 30.19 20.70
N ILE A 350 19.51 29.95 20.83
CA ILE A 350 18.57 29.73 19.73
C ILE A 350 18.28 31.09 19.09
N ASN A 351 18.48 31.22 17.78
CA ASN A 351 17.96 32.34 17.01
C ASN A 351 16.94 31.80 16.00
N SER A 352 15.71 32.28 16.15
CA SER A 352 14.59 32.10 15.24
C SER A 352 14.68 33.10 14.10
N ASN A 353 14.32 32.66 12.89
CA ASN A 353 13.71 33.39 11.76
C ASN A 353 14.33 32.88 10.46
N PHE A 354 13.49 32.48 9.49
CA PHE A 354 13.57 32.97 8.12
C PHE A 354 12.33 32.50 7.33
N TYR A 355 11.48 33.46 6.98
CA TYR A 355 10.72 33.44 5.73
C TYR A 355 11.72 33.55 4.58
N ALA A 356 11.59 32.71 3.55
CA ALA A 356 11.93 33.06 2.16
C ALA A 356 11.39 31.99 1.19
N GLU A 357 10.59 32.44 0.23
CA GLU A 357 10.18 31.74 -0.99
C GLU A 357 11.39 31.37 -1.89
N GLY A 358 11.25 30.31 -2.70
CA GLY A 358 12.10 30.08 -3.87
C GLY A 358 12.28 28.60 -4.26
N PRO A 359 12.11 28.21 -5.55
CA PRO A 359 11.92 26.82 -5.98
C PRO A 359 13.25 26.07 -6.19
N HIS A 360 13.25 24.75 -5.99
CA HIS A 360 14.38 23.89 -6.38
C HIS A 360 14.07 23.12 -7.67
N GLU A 361 14.65 23.61 -8.76
CA GLU A 361 15.00 22.82 -9.94
C GLU A 361 16.14 21.85 -9.58
N LEU A 362 16.01 20.57 -9.91
CA LEU A 362 17.07 19.58 -9.77
C LEU A 362 17.71 19.31 -11.14
N LEU A 363 18.88 19.92 -11.36
CA LEU A 363 19.82 19.58 -12.41
C LEU A 363 20.68 18.39 -11.96
N PHE A 364 20.72 17.32 -12.76
CA PHE A 364 21.71 16.25 -12.62
C PHE A 364 22.94 16.57 -13.49
N ASN A 365 24.11 16.68 -12.86
CA ASN A 365 25.42 16.77 -13.53
C ASN A 365 25.81 15.42 -14.14
N GLY A 366 26.10 15.41 -15.44
CA GLY A 366 26.67 14.27 -16.17
C GLY A 366 28.19 14.17 -15.99
N MET A 367 28.68 12.93 -15.87
CA MET A 367 30.09 12.56 -15.89
C MET A 367 30.63 12.56 -17.32
N ASP A 368 31.71 13.31 -17.55
CA ASP A 368 32.55 13.23 -18.74
C ASP A 368 33.61 12.14 -18.59
N HIS A 369 33.76 11.27 -19.60
CA HIS A 369 35.04 10.65 -19.99
C HIS A 369 35.03 10.33 -21.49
N ASN A 370 35.84 11.11 -22.22
CA ASN A 370 36.72 10.83 -23.37
C ASN A 370 36.33 9.78 -24.43
N ASP A 371 36.36 10.18 -25.71
CA ASP A 371 37.41 9.72 -26.65
C ASP A 371 37.47 10.50 -27.97
N PHE A 372 38.70 10.89 -28.31
CA PHE A 372 39.36 11.14 -29.61
C PHE A 372 38.61 11.70 -30.83
N ASN A 373 39.14 12.81 -31.37
CA ASN A 373 39.78 12.78 -32.70
C ASN A 373 40.76 13.95 -32.90
N SER A 374 41.98 13.60 -33.31
CA SER A 374 43.09 14.48 -33.67
C SER A 374 42.98 14.96 -35.12
N TYR A 375 43.12 16.26 -35.37
CA TYR A 375 43.63 16.78 -36.64
C TYR A 375 44.60 17.92 -36.38
N SER A 376 45.81 17.76 -36.88
CA SER A 376 46.91 18.73 -36.91
C SER A 376 47.07 19.28 -38.32
N ILE A 377 47.39 20.58 -38.41
CA ILE A 377 48.02 21.41 -39.48
C ILE A 377 47.69 22.86 -39.01
N GLY A 378 48.59 23.78 -38.64
CA GLY A 378 49.98 24.01 -39.01
C GLY A 378 50.04 25.04 -40.13
N TYR A 379 50.15 26.34 -39.83
CA TYR A 379 51.06 27.32 -40.47
C TYR A 379 51.05 28.68 -39.73
N GLU A 380 52.27 28.98 -39.27
CA GLU A 380 53.01 30.22 -39.03
C GLU A 380 52.40 31.63 -39.03
N ALA A 381 53.06 32.43 -38.19
CA ALA A 381 52.88 33.84 -37.92
C ALA A 381 53.38 34.76 -39.05
N MET A 382 52.69 35.89 -39.20
CA MET A 382 53.27 37.25 -39.19
C MET A 382 52.20 38.25 -38.75
#